data_AF-A0AAN8UXN5-F1
#
_entry.id   AF-A0AAN8UXN5-F1
#
_cell.length_a   1.000
_cell.length_b   1.000
_cell.length_c   1.000
_cell.angle_alpha   90.00
_cell.angle_beta   90.00
_cell.angle_gamma   90.00
#
_symmetry.space_group_name_H-M   'P 1'
#
loop_
_entity.id
_entity.type
_entity.pdbx_description
1 polymer ?
#
loop_
_entity_poly.entity_id
_entity_poly.type
_entity_poly.pdbx_seq_one_letter_code
_entity_poly.pdbx_strand_id
1 'polypeptide(L)'
;MRGYQRLLVGGMARMPKVQEIGVNPDEAVAVGAAIQGGTLRGDVKELLLLDVTPLLCLLTLGGVFTKLINRNTTIPTEKHRVFSTAADNQTQVGIKVLQASEFELVGVPPAPRGMPQIEVAFDIDADGSVRVSAKDKARGKGQQITIRSSGGLSEEEIQNMVKEAEL
;
A
#
# COMPACT_ATOMS: atom_id res chain seq x y z
N MET A 1 -5.21 10.68 -35.00
CA MET A 1 -4.70 10.94 -33.63
C MET A 1 -5.91 10.90 -32.70
N ARG A 2 -5.97 9.98 -31.73
CA ARG A 2 -7.05 10.02 -30.72
C ARG A 2 -6.81 11.25 -29.85
N GLY A 3 -7.77 12.18 -29.85
CA GLY A 3 -7.71 13.35 -28.99
C GLY A 3 -7.73 12.91 -27.53
N TYR A 4 -6.81 13.44 -26.74
CA TYR A 4 -6.84 13.27 -25.29
C TYR A 4 -7.89 14.21 -24.72
N GLN A 5 -8.80 13.68 -23.92
CA GLN A 5 -9.76 14.48 -23.16
C GLN A 5 -9.23 14.66 -21.74
N ARG A 6 -9.18 15.91 -21.26
CA ARG A 6 -8.73 16.24 -19.91
C ARG A 6 -9.95 16.33 -19.01
N LEU A 7 -9.87 15.72 -17.83
CA LEU A 7 -10.89 15.81 -16.79
C LEU A 7 -10.31 16.57 -15.61
N LEU A 8 -10.97 17.66 -15.22
CA LEU A 8 -10.62 18.46 -14.06
C LEU A 8 -11.60 18.13 -12.93
N VAL A 9 -11.09 17.97 -11.71
CA VAL A 9 -11.87 17.53 -10.55
C VAL A 9 -11.60 18.48 -9.37
N GLY A 10 -12.65 18.78 -8.60
CA GLY A 10 -12.62 19.65 -7.41
C GLY A 10 -12.98 21.11 -7.70
N GLY A 11 -13.56 21.81 -6.71
CA GLY A 11 -14.11 23.16 -6.88
C GLY A 11 -13.14 24.23 -7.34
N MET A 12 -11.84 24.04 -7.10
CA MET A 12 -10.78 24.93 -7.62
C MET A 12 -10.65 24.85 -9.15
N ALA A 13 -11.12 23.78 -9.79
CA ALA A 13 -11.16 23.64 -11.24
C ALA A 13 -12.16 24.60 -11.92
N ARG A 14 -13.03 25.27 -11.15
CA ARG A 14 -13.97 26.28 -11.68
C ARG A 14 -13.30 27.62 -11.98
N MET A 15 -12.03 27.83 -11.61
CA MET A 15 -11.32 29.07 -11.94
C MET A 15 -11.28 29.31 -13.46
N PRO A 16 -11.64 30.51 -13.96
CA PRO A 16 -11.75 30.78 -15.40
C PRO A 16 -10.49 30.53 -16.21
N LYS A 17 -9.30 30.64 -15.59
CA LYS A 17 -8.01 30.34 -16.23
C LYS A 17 -7.69 28.85 -16.37
N VAL A 18 -8.54 27.97 -15.84
CA VAL A 18 -8.32 26.52 -15.74
C VAL A 18 -9.29 25.73 -16.63
N GLN A 19 -10.29 26.37 -17.25
CA GLN A 19 -11.44 25.67 -17.84
C GLN A 19 -11.25 25.11 -19.27
N GLU A 20 -11.38 23.79 -19.39
CA GLU A 20 -12.01 23.05 -20.50
C GLU A 20 -13.02 22.09 -19.84
N ILE A 21 -14.33 22.12 -20.14
CA ILE A 21 -15.33 21.39 -19.34
C ILE A 21 -16.25 20.51 -20.21
N GLY A 22 -16.39 19.25 -19.79
CA GLY A 22 -17.45 18.31 -20.22
C GLY A 22 -18.16 17.58 -19.06
N VAL A 23 -17.66 17.69 -17.82
CA VAL A 23 -18.21 17.04 -16.61
C VAL A 23 -18.13 18.01 -15.43
N ASN A 24 -19.12 17.99 -14.53
CA ASN A 24 -19.15 18.84 -13.34
C ASN A 24 -18.03 18.43 -12.36
N PRO A 25 -17.03 19.30 -12.08
CA PRO A 25 -15.85 18.94 -11.29
C PRO A 25 -16.16 18.65 -9.81
N ASP A 26 -17.28 19.17 -9.30
CA ASP A 26 -17.67 19.01 -7.89
C ASP A 26 -18.39 17.68 -7.64
N GLU A 27 -19.06 17.15 -8.65
CA GLU A 27 -19.89 15.94 -8.55
C GLU A 27 -19.19 14.70 -9.11
N ALA A 28 -18.15 14.88 -9.94
CA ALA A 28 -17.47 13.79 -10.64
C ALA A 28 -17.00 12.67 -9.70
N VAL A 29 -16.48 13.01 -8.51
CA VAL A 29 -16.04 12.03 -7.52
C VAL A 29 -17.21 11.24 -6.94
N ALA A 30 -18.30 11.93 -6.56
CA ALA A 30 -19.47 11.29 -5.97
C ALA A 30 -20.18 10.36 -6.97
N VAL A 31 -20.33 10.79 -8.23
CA VAL A 31 -20.90 9.97 -9.30
C VAL A 31 -20.01 8.74 -9.58
N GLY A 32 -18.69 8.92 -9.62
CA GLY A 32 -17.75 7.80 -9.76
C GLY A 32 -17.87 6.77 -8.63
N ALA A 33 -17.99 7.24 -7.38
CA ALA A 33 -18.20 6.37 -6.22
C ALA A 33 -19.54 5.60 -6.30
N ALA A 34 -20.61 6.24 -6.76
CA ALA A 34 -21.91 5.58 -6.94
C ALA A 34 -21.86 4.47 -8.00
N ILE A 35 -21.16 4.70 -9.13
CA ILE A 35 -20.94 3.69 -10.17
C ILE A 35 -20.12 2.52 -9.62
N GLN A 36 -19.09 2.81 -8.81
CA GLN A 36 -18.29 1.78 -8.16
C GLN A 36 -19.13 0.93 -7.20
N GLY A 37 -20.00 1.55 -6.40
CA GLY A 37 -20.94 0.86 -5.53
C GLY A 37 -21.93 -0.04 -6.29
N GLY A 38 -22.47 0.44 -7.41
CA GLY A 38 -23.33 -0.36 -8.30
C GLY A 38 -22.60 -1.54 -8.94
N THR A 39 -21.31 -1.39 -9.25
CA THR A 39 -20.46 -2.47 -9.77
C THR A 39 -20.21 -3.54 -8.71
N LEU A 40 -19.91 -3.15 -7.46
CA LEU A 40 -19.74 -4.08 -6.34
C LEU A 40 -21.02 -4.85 -6.00
N ARG A 41 -22.19 -4.23 -6.20
CA ARG A 41 -23.50 -4.87 -6.04
C ARG A 41 -23.89 -5.79 -7.21
N GLY A 42 -23.22 -5.65 -8.36
CA GLY A 42 -23.48 -6.43 -9.58
C GLY A 42 -24.55 -5.84 -10.51
N ASP A 43 -24.98 -4.60 -10.25
CA ASP A 43 -25.94 -3.85 -11.08
C ASP A 43 -25.29 -3.38 -12.40
N VAL A 44 -23.96 -3.24 -12.43
CA VAL A 44 -23.16 -2.87 -13.60
C VAL A 44 -22.19 -4.02 -13.93
N LYS A 45 -22.33 -4.63 -15.11
CA LYS A 45 -21.61 -5.86 -15.49
C LYS A 45 -20.54 -5.69 -16.57
N GLU A 46 -20.51 -4.55 -17.25
CA GLU A 46 -19.63 -4.32 -18.42
C GLU A 46 -18.36 -3.52 -18.08
N LEU A 47 -18.11 -3.25 -16.80
CA LEU A 47 -16.94 -2.48 -16.37
C LEU A 47 -15.94 -3.39 -15.63
N LEU A 48 -14.70 -3.44 -16.12
CA LEU A 48 -13.57 -3.99 -15.38
C LEU A 48 -12.75 -2.84 -14.81
N LEU A 49 -12.78 -2.69 -13.49
CA LEU A 49 -11.90 -1.73 -12.80
C LEU A 49 -10.60 -2.45 -12.40
N LEU A 50 -9.48 -1.94 -12.90
CA LEU A 50 -8.14 -2.38 -12.53
C LEU A 50 -7.48 -1.24 -11.79
N ASP A 51 -7.47 -1.33 -10.47
CA ASP A 51 -6.71 -0.38 -9.66
C ASP A 51 -5.23 -0.77 -9.65
N VAL A 52 -4.37 0.22 -9.42
CA VAL A 52 -2.93 0.07 -9.51
C VAL A 52 -2.22 0.73 -8.35
N THR A 53 -1.13 0.11 -7.89
CA THR A 53 -0.38 0.63 -6.75
C THR A 53 0.50 1.82 -7.12
N PRO A 54 0.71 2.75 -6.16
CA PRO A 54 1.88 3.61 -6.21
C PRO A 54 3.18 2.78 -6.05
N LEU A 55 4.34 3.44 -6.07
CA LEU A 55 5.62 2.75 -5.90
C LEU A 55 5.80 2.30 -4.45
N LEU A 56 6.10 1.01 -4.24
CA LEU A 56 6.45 0.49 -2.91
C LEU A 56 7.86 -0.09 -2.91
N CYS A 57 8.66 0.34 -1.94
CA CYS A 57 10.08 0.04 -1.88
C CYS A 57 10.56 -0.20 -0.45
N LEU A 58 11.62 -0.99 -0.36
CA LEU A 58 12.24 -1.37 0.89
C LEU A 58 13.67 -0.84 0.92
N LEU A 59 14.08 -0.32 2.08
CA LEU A 59 15.46 0.05 2.36
C LEU A 59 16.09 -1.00 3.26
N THR A 60 17.18 -1.59 2.81
CA THR A 60 17.98 -2.51 3.61
C THR A 60 19.15 -1.77 4.26
N LEU A 61 19.70 -2.36 5.33
CA LEU A 61 21.00 -1.95 5.88
C LEU A 61 22.06 -1.87 4.77
N GLY A 62 22.80 -0.76 4.73
CA GLY A 62 23.73 -0.42 3.64
C GLY A 62 23.20 0.59 2.62
N GLY A 63 21.98 1.12 2.80
CA GLY A 63 21.43 2.18 1.96
C GLY A 63 20.94 1.70 0.58
N VAL A 64 20.85 0.39 0.38
CA VAL A 64 20.41 -0.19 -0.89
C VAL A 64 18.88 -0.17 -0.94
N PHE A 65 18.36 0.56 -1.93
CA PHE A 65 16.93 0.67 -2.17
C PHE A 65 16.48 -0.43 -3.11
N THR A 66 15.64 -1.33 -2.61
CA THR A 66 15.11 -2.46 -3.35
C THR A 66 13.63 -2.24 -3.67
N LYS A 67 13.32 -2.17 -4.96
CA LYS A 67 11.93 -2.12 -5.45
C LYS A 67 11.36 -3.53 -5.45
N LEU A 68 10.25 -3.73 -4.72
CA LEU A 68 9.54 -5.01 -4.67
C LEU A 68 8.31 -5.01 -5.57
N ILE A 69 7.53 -3.93 -5.53
CA ILE A 69 6.34 -3.74 -6.36
C ILE A 69 6.54 -2.46 -7.16
N ASN A 70 6.47 -2.58 -8.49
CA ASN A 70 6.68 -1.46 -9.40
C ASN A 70 5.46 -0.52 -9.41
N ARG A 71 5.67 0.74 -9.78
CA ARG A 71 4.56 1.66 -10.07
C ARG A 71 3.62 1.04 -11.09
N ASN A 72 2.34 1.31 -10.93
CA ASN A 72 1.28 0.87 -11.83
C ASN A 72 1.11 -0.67 -11.88
N THR A 73 1.46 -1.37 -10.79
CA THR A 73 1.17 -2.80 -10.68
C THR A 73 -0.29 -2.97 -10.27
N THR A 74 -1.03 -3.80 -10.98
CA THR A 74 -2.45 -4.07 -10.69
C THR A 74 -2.62 -4.72 -9.31
N ILE A 75 -3.62 -4.27 -8.55
CA ILE A 75 -4.03 -4.90 -7.28
C ILE A 75 -5.27 -5.77 -7.46
N PRO A 76 -5.44 -6.84 -6.66
CA PRO A 76 -4.54 -7.31 -5.59
C PRO A 76 -3.27 -7.97 -6.11
N THR A 77 -2.15 -7.82 -5.39
CA THR A 77 -0.85 -8.43 -5.77
C THR A 77 -0.02 -8.82 -4.55
N GLU A 78 0.71 -9.93 -4.69
CA GLU A 78 1.70 -10.39 -3.71
C GLU A 78 3.09 -10.49 -4.36
N LYS A 79 4.12 -10.04 -3.63
CA LYS A 79 5.53 -10.22 -4.01
C LYS A 79 6.36 -10.57 -2.80
N HIS A 80 7.21 -11.59 -2.93
CA HIS A 80 8.19 -11.96 -1.92
C HIS A 80 9.61 -11.86 -2.46
N ARG A 81 10.55 -11.58 -1.57
CA ARG A 81 11.98 -11.60 -1.86
C ARG A 81 12.74 -12.09 -0.63
N VAL A 82 13.74 -12.93 -0.88
CA VAL A 82 14.65 -13.41 0.18
C VAL A 82 15.81 -12.42 0.32
N PHE A 83 16.05 -12.01 1.55
CA PHE A 83 17.16 -11.18 1.99
C PHE A 83 18.04 -11.98 2.96
N SER A 84 19.21 -11.42 3.27
CA SER A 84 20.13 -12.00 4.25
C SER A 84 20.75 -10.91 5.13
N THR A 85 21.47 -11.32 6.17
CA THR A 85 22.17 -10.42 7.09
C THR A 85 23.28 -9.64 6.39
N ALA A 86 23.53 -8.42 6.86
CA ALA A 86 24.56 -7.53 6.34
C ALA A 86 25.89 -7.66 7.10
N ALA A 87 25.89 -8.27 8.29
CA ALA A 87 27.07 -8.52 9.11
C ALA A 87 27.08 -9.94 9.70
N ASP A 88 28.27 -10.42 10.08
CA ASP A 88 28.45 -11.70 10.76
C ASP A 88 27.83 -11.65 12.16
N ASN A 89 27.21 -12.76 12.58
CA ASN A 89 26.54 -12.91 13.88
C ASN A 89 25.44 -11.88 14.16
N GLN A 90 24.88 -11.26 13.12
CA GLN A 90 23.76 -10.32 13.24
C GLN A 90 22.50 -11.04 13.74
N THR A 91 21.97 -10.61 14.90
CA THR A 91 20.81 -11.21 15.58
C THR A 91 19.47 -10.51 15.30
N GLN A 92 19.53 -9.34 14.67
CA GLN A 92 18.35 -8.54 14.31
C GLN A 92 18.49 -7.96 12.90
N VAL A 93 17.39 -7.89 12.14
CA VAL A 93 17.36 -7.28 10.80
C VAL A 93 16.30 -6.20 10.75
N GLY A 94 16.74 -4.96 10.55
CA GLY A 94 15.86 -3.81 10.35
C GLY A 94 15.33 -3.79 8.91
N ILE A 95 14.01 -3.74 8.78
CA ILE A 95 13.31 -3.60 7.50
C ILE A 95 12.55 -2.29 7.52
N LYS A 96 12.94 -1.38 6.63
CA LYS A 96 12.29 -0.07 6.51
C LYS A 96 11.48 0.01 5.22
N VAL A 97 10.19 0.26 5.35
CA VAL A 97 9.26 0.42 4.23
C VAL A 97 9.12 1.90 3.91
N LEU A 98 9.59 2.30 2.73
CA LEU A 98 9.62 3.70 2.28
C LEU A 98 8.23 4.14 1.83
N GLN A 99 7.37 4.44 2.79
CA GLN A 99 6.12 5.22 2.70
C GLN A 99 5.32 5.20 4.02
N ALA A 100 5.73 4.41 5.03
CA ALA A 100 4.85 4.17 6.17
C ALA A 100 5.57 3.95 7.51
N SER A 101 6.45 2.94 7.60
CA SER A 101 6.89 2.43 8.90
C SER A 101 8.20 1.65 8.84
N GLU A 102 8.89 1.60 9.97
CA GLU A 102 10.11 0.81 10.19
C GLU A 102 9.78 -0.31 11.18
N PHE A 103 10.26 -1.53 10.92
CA PHE A 103 10.13 -2.64 11.85
C PHE A 103 11.37 -3.53 11.84
N GLU A 104 11.67 -4.13 12.98
CA GLU A 104 12.87 -4.96 13.15
C GLU A 104 12.47 -6.41 13.42
N LEU A 105 13.01 -7.34 12.64
CA LEU A 105 12.89 -8.76 12.94
C LEU A 105 14.01 -9.16 13.91
N VAL A 106 13.62 -9.50 15.15
CA VAL A 106 14.56 -9.89 16.22
C VAL A 106 14.61 -11.42 16.37
N GLY A 107 15.80 -11.95 16.67
CA GLY A 107 16.00 -13.37 17.00
C GLY A 107 16.53 -14.24 15.85
N VAL A 108 17.18 -13.60 14.88
CA VAL A 108 17.94 -14.27 13.82
C VAL A 108 19.12 -15.02 14.47
N PRO A 109 19.37 -16.30 14.13
CA PRO A 109 20.49 -17.04 14.68
C PRO A 109 21.83 -16.40 14.26
N PRO A 110 22.82 -16.32 15.16
CA PRO A 110 24.16 -15.88 14.81
C PRO A 110 24.74 -16.81 13.74
N ALA A 111 25.01 -16.26 12.57
CA ALA A 111 25.58 -16.98 11.45
C ALA A 111 26.47 -16.03 10.64
N PRO A 112 27.37 -16.56 9.79
CA PRO A 112 28.10 -15.75 8.83
C PRO A 112 27.16 -14.92 7.96
N ARG A 113 27.61 -13.73 7.56
CA ARG A 113 26.90 -12.84 6.64
C ARG A 113 26.46 -13.61 5.39
N GLY A 114 25.21 -13.41 4.96
CA GLY A 114 24.71 -14.06 3.75
C GLY A 114 24.10 -15.45 3.97
N MET A 115 24.26 -16.03 5.17
CA MET A 115 23.74 -17.37 5.48
C MET A 115 22.26 -17.37 5.94
N PRO A 116 21.81 -16.48 6.86
CA PRO A 116 20.40 -16.42 7.24
C PRO A 116 19.52 -16.05 6.05
N GLN A 117 18.40 -16.76 5.87
CA GLN A 117 17.44 -16.47 4.80
C GLN A 117 16.17 -15.88 5.40
N ILE A 118 16.02 -14.57 5.25
CA ILE A 118 14.82 -13.84 5.68
C ILE A 118 13.94 -13.60 4.45
N GLU A 119 12.79 -14.23 4.40
CA GLU A 119 11.80 -13.99 3.37
C GLU A 119 10.94 -12.80 3.78
N VAL A 120 10.91 -11.77 2.93
CA VAL A 120 10.04 -10.61 3.12
C VAL A 120 8.97 -10.65 2.03
N ALA A 121 7.71 -10.66 2.43
CA ALA A 121 6.56 -10.64 1.53
C ALA A 121 5.75 -9.35 1.72
N PHE A 122 5.38 -8.76 0.59
CA PHE A 122 4.48 -7.62 0.47
C PHE A 122 3.21 -8.13 -0.18
N ASP A 123 2.11 -7.92 0.52
CA ASP A 123 0.78 -8.29 0.09
C ASP A 123 -0.08 -7.03 0.07
N ILE A 124 -0.75 -6.80 -1.04
CA ILE A 124 -1.58 -5.61 -1.26
C ILE A 124 -2.97 -6.08 -1.62
N ASP A 125 -3.89 -5.76 -0.71
CA ASP A 125 -5.30 -6.09 -0.82
C ASP A 125 -6.01 -5.19 -1.84
N ALA A 126 -7.22 -5.57 -2.23
CA ALA A 126 -8.01 -4.85 -3.24
C ALA A 126 -8.46 -3.44 -2.80
N ASP A 127 -8.39 -3.13 -1.51
CA ASP A 127 -8.66 -1.82 -0.92
C ASP A 127 -7.40 -0.93 -0.82
N GLY A 128 -6.23 -1.46 -1.19
CA GLY A 128 -4.94 -0.77 -1.08
C GLY A 128 -4.25 -0.93 0.28
N SER A 129 -4.79 -1.74 1.20
CA SER A 129 -4.11 -2.09 2.45
C SER A 129 -2.83 -2.89 2.16
N VAL A 130 -1.70 -2.49 2.75
CA VAL A 130 -0.40 -3.13 2.52
C VAL A 130 0.01 -3.93 3.75
N ARG A 131 0.15 -5.24 3.60
CA ARG A 131 0.71 -6.13 4.61
C ARG A 131 2.16 -6.44 4.26
N VAL A 132 3.05 -6.26 5.23
CA VAL A 132 4.45 -6.60 5.10
C VAL A 132 4.79 -7.64 6.15
N SER A 133 5.26 -8.79 5.73
CA SER A 133 5.71 -9.87 6.61
C SER A 133 7.18 -10.18 6.36
N ALA A 134 7.91 -10.46 7.43
CA ALA A 134 9.28 -10.93 7.39
C ALA A 134 9.39 -12.21 8.20
N LYS A 135 9.93 -13.27 7.61
CA LYS A 135 10.02 -14.59 8.23
C LYS A 135 11.41 -15.19 8.00
N ASP A 136 12.03 -15.66 9.07
CA ASP A 136 13.24 -16.48 8.97
C ASP A 136 12.86 -17.90 8.50
N LYS A 137 13.41 -18.33 7.36
CA LYS A 137 13.14 -19.66 6.80
C LYS A 137 13.66 -20.80 7.67
N ALA A 138 14.68 -20.58 8.49
CA ALA A 138 15.26 -21.63 9.32
C ALA A 138 14.42 -21.96 10.56
N ARG A 139 13.90 -20.93 11.25
CA ARG A 139 13.13 -21.09 12.50
C ARG A 139 11.63 -20.94 12.33
N GLY A 140 11.16 -20.40 11.20
CA GLY A 140 9.76 -20.03 11.01
C GLY A 140 9.29 -18.85 11.86
N LYS A 141 10.19 -18.25 12.65
CA LYS A 141 9.93 -17.05 13.45
C LYS A 141 9.77 -15.87 12.49
N GLY A 142 8.70 -15.10 12.65
CA GLY A 142 8.40 -13.99 11.78
C GLY A 142 7.71 -12.86 12.50
N GLN A 143 7.71 -11.71 11.84
CA GLN A 143 7.04 -10.51 12.27
C GLN A 143 6.27 -9.94 11.09
N GLN A 144 5.08 -9.44 11.37
CA GLN A 144 4.21 -8.85 10.38
C GLN A 144 3.78 -7.47 10.86
N ILE A 145 3.69 -6.55 9.92
CA ILE A 145 3.06 -5.25 10.10
C ILE A 145 2.01 -5.06 9.01
N THR A 146 0.84 -4.57 9.40
CA THR A 146 -0.16 -4.08 8.44
C THR A 146 -0.02 -2.57 8.40
N ILE A 147 0.44 -2.07 7.26
CA ILE A 147 0.51 -0.66 6.97
C ILE A 147 -0.89 -0.25 6.52
N ARG A 148 -1.62 0.36 7.45
CA ARG A 148 -2.78 1.19 7.12
C ARG A 148 -2.25 2.61 6.89
N SER A 149 -2.83 3.33 5.93
CA SER A 149 -2.44 4.71 5.62
C SER A 149 -2.39 5.52 6.92
N SER A 150 -1.20 5.99 7.30
CA SER A 150 -0.77 6.34 8.66
C SER A 150 -1.36 7.64 9.23
N GLY A 151 -2.57 8.01 8.81
CA GLY A 151 -3.34 9.15 9.32
C GLY A 151 -4.63 8.75 10.03
N GLY A 152 -4.74 7.50 10.50
CA GLY A 152 -5.94 6.97 11.12
C GLY A 152 -5.92 7.01 12.64
N LEU A 153 -7.12 7.16 13.20
CA LEU A 153 -7.45 7.01 14.61
C LEU A 153 -7.15 5.58 15.09
N SER A 154 -6.76 5.44 16.35
CA SER A 154 -6.67 4.15 17.03
C SER A 154 -8.04 3.46 17.07
N GLU A 155 -8.06 2.13 17.23
CA GLU A 155 -9.30 1.36 17.33
C GLU A 155 -10.21 1.87 18.47
N GLU A 156 -9.60 2.36 19.56
CA GLU A 156 -10.28 2.96 20.71
C GLU A 156 -10.93 4.31 20.36
N GLU A 157 -10.21 5.17 19.64
CA GLU A 157 -10.73 6.45 19.14
C GLU A 157 -11.87 6.23 18.13
N ILE A 158 -11.73 5.23 17.24
CA ILE A 158 -12.79 4.86 16.30
C ILE A 158 -14.05 4.43 17.05
N GLN A 159 -13.92 3.55 18.06
CA GLN A 159 -15.08 3.09 18.82
C GLN A 159 -15.76 4.22 19.61
N ASN A 160 -14.99 5.15 20.16
CA ASN A 160 -15.56 6.32 20.84
C ASN A 160 -16.31 7.23 19.86
N MET A 161 -15.73 7.50 18.69
CA MET A 161 -16.40 8.32 17.66
C MET A 161 -17.66 7.66 17.09
N VAL A 162 -17.68 6.34 16.95
CA VAL A 162 -18.88 5.60 16.53
C VAL A 162 -19.98 5.74 17.60
N LYS A 163 -19.64 5.55 18.87
CA LYS A 163 -20.60 5.72 19.98
C LYS A 163 -21.13 7.15 20.09
N GLU A 164 -20.29 8.15 19.84
CA GLU A 164 -20.70 9.55 19.82
C GLU A 164 -21.61 9.88 18.62
N ALA A 165 -21.43 9.22 17.48
CA ALA A 165 -22.24 9.44 16.28
C ALA A 165 -23.58 8.67 16.27
N GLU A 166 -23.71 7.62 17.08
CA GLU A 166 -24.97 6.86 17.26
C GLU A 166 -25.93 7.50 18.29
N LEU A 167 -25.47 8.50 19.06
CA LEU A 167 -26.26 9.32 19.99
C LEU A 167 -27.04 10.43 19.26
#